data_AF-A0A4U7EVP0-F1
#
_entry.id   AF-A0A4U7EVP0-F1
#
_cell.length_a   1.000
_cell.length_b   1.000
_cell.length_c   1.000
_cell.angle_alpha   90.00
_cell.angle_beta   90.00
_cell.angle_gamma   90.00
#
_symmetry.space_group_name_H-M   'P 1'
#
loop_
_entity.id
_entity.type
_entity.pdbx_description
1 polymer ?
#
loop_
_entity_poly.entity_id
_entity_poly.type
_entity_poly.pdbx_seq_one_letter_code
_entity_poly.pdbx_strand_id
1 'polypeptide(L)' 'MAEDRLACRECHHVNDPDAQTCALCGSSSLTEDWAGYVVITKPENSQIAEEMNVTEAGAYALKVR' A
#
# COMPACT_ATOMS: atom_id res chain seq x y z
N MET A 1 -18.85 -6.09 -4.93
CA MET A 1 -17.70 -5.33 -5.46
C MET A 1 -16.80 -5.12 -4.27
N ALA A 2 -15.52 -5.47 -4.35
CA ALA A 2 -14.62 -5.30 -3.19
C ALA A 2 -14.70 -3.83 -2.76
N GLU A 3 -14.94 -3.59 -1.47
CA GLU A 3 -15.06 -2.25 -0.91
C GLU A 3 -13.83 -1.40 -1.30
N ASP A 4 -14.04 -0.14 -1.66
CA ASP A 4 -13.00 0.73 -2.19
C ASP A 4 -11.92 0.97 -1.10
N ARG A 5 -10.77 0.29 -1.26
CA ARG A 5 -9.65 0.38 -0.31
C ARG A 5 -8.88 1.68 -0.48
N LEU A 6 -8.20 2.10 0.59
CA LEU A 6 -7.43 3.33 0.61
C LEU A 6 -5.92 3.07 0.46
N ALA A 7 -5.28 3.66 -0.54
CA ALA A 7 -3.82 3.65 -0.67
C ALA A 7 -3.21 4.89 0.00
N CYS A 8 -2.08 4.71 0.68
CA CYS A 8 -1.30 5.81 1.24
C CYS A 8 -0.49 6.52 0.15
N ARG A 9 -0.57 7.86 0.06
CA ARG A 9 0.23 8.63 -0.91
C ARG A 9 1.72 8.67 -0.59
N GLU A 10 2.08 8.42 0.67
CA GLU A 10 3.48 8.52 1.12
C GLU A 10 4.26 7.21 0.92
N CYS A 11 3.62 6.07 1.19
CA CYS A 11 4.30 4.77 1.19
C CYS A 11 3.58 3.70 0.37
N HIS A 12 2.48 4.06 -0.31
CA HIS A 12 1.68 3.19 -1.17
C HIS A 12 1.02 1.98 -0.48
N HIS A 13 1.13 1.84 0.83
CA HIS A 13 0.44 0.78 1.57
C HIS A 13 -1.07 0.88 1.40
N VAL A 14 -1.72 -0.25 1.16
CA VAL A 14 -3.19 -0.34 1.02
C VAL A 14 -3.79 -0.65 2.39
N ASN A 15 -4.72 0.20 2.80
CA ASN A 15 -5.40 0.20 4.09
C ASN A 15 -6.88 -0.14 3.88
N ASP A 16 -7.55 -0.43 4.99
CA ASP A 16 -8.99 -0.66 4.99
C ASP A 16 -9.77 0.62 4.61
N PRO A 17 -11.00 0.48 4.07
CA PRO A 17 -11.81 1.62 3.61
C PRO A 17 -12.13 2.67 4.68
N ASP A 18 -12.16 2.30 5.95
CA ASP A 18 -12.47 3.16 7.10
C ASP A 18 -11.22 3.71 7.82
N ALA A 19 -10.02 3.39 7.31
CA ALA A 19 -8.76 3.83 7.90
C ALA A 19 -8.64 5.36 7.88
N GLN A 20 -8.33 5.95 9.04
CA GLN A 20 -8.10 7.39 9.18
C GLN A 20 -6.63 7.78 8.97
N THR A 21 -5.72 6.84 9.21
CA THR A 21 -4.27 6.97 9.01
C THR A 21 -3.71 5.69 8.44
N CYS A 22 -2.59 5.79 7.74
CA CYS A 22 -1.89 4.64 7.21
C CYS A 22 -1.35 3.78 8.36
N ALA A 23 -1.70 2.49 8.36
CA ALA A 23 -1.25 1.54 9.38
C ALA A 23 0.28 1.31 9.36
N LEU A 24 0.94 1.64 8.25
CA LEU A 24 2.37 1.44 8.07
C LEU A 24 3.22 2.65 8.46
N CYS A 25 2.90 3.84 7.93
CA CYS A 25 3.73 5.04 8.13
C CYS A 25 3.08 6.13 8.99
N GLY A 26 1.82 5.97 9.40
CA GLY A 26 1.09 6.94 10.22
C GLY A 26 0.56 8.18 9.49
N SER A 27 0.84 8.34 8.19
CA SER A 27 0.31 9.46 7.40
C SER A 27 -1.22 9.43 7.31
N SER A 28 -1.88 10.59 7.37
CA SER A 28 -3.31 10.74 7.07
C SER A 28 -3.61 10.95 5.59
N SER A 29 -2.59 10.96 4.73
CA SER A 29 -2.71 11.17 3.28
C SER A 29 -3.11 9.87 2.56
N LEU A 30 -4.42 9.60 2.54
CA LEU A 30 -5.02 8.40 1.95
C LEU A 30 -5.87 8.74 0.71
N THR A 31 -5.98 7.80 -0.25
CA THR A 31 -6.74 7.98 -1.50
C THR A 31 -7.40 6.71 -2.00
N GLU A 32 -8.54 6.85 -2.68
CA GLU A 32 -9.18 5.81 -3.48
C GLU A 32 -8.67 5.80 -4.93
N ASP A 33 -8.05 6.89 -5.41
CA ASP A 33 -7.46 6.97 -6.76
C ASP A 33 -6.04 6.38 -6.77
N TRP A 34 -5.99 5.07 -6.97
CA TRP A 34 -4.77 4.30 -7.13
C TRP A 34 -4.99 3.12 -8.08
N ALA A 35 -3.91 2.52 -8.58
CA ALA A 35 -3.98 1.42 -9.52
C ALA A 35 -2.84 0.40 -9.31
N GLY A 36 -3.16 -0.87 -9.63
CA GLY A 36 -2.26 -2.01 -9.46
C GLY A 36 -2.18 -2.44 -7.99
N TYR A 37 -2.37 -3.73 -7.73
CA TYR A 37 -2.39 -4.29 -6.38
C TYR A 37 -1.35 -5.40 -6.26
N VAL A 38 -0.43 -5.26 -5.32
CA VAL A 38 0.63 -6.24 -5.06
C VAL A 38 0.61 -6.60 -3.58
N VAL A 39 0.75 -7.88 -3.29
CA VAL A 39 0.94 -8.38 -1.92
C VAL A 39 2.36 -8.90 -1.79
N ILE A 40 3.13 -8.28 -0.90
CA ILE A 40 4.48 -8.71 -0.53
C ILE A 40 4.38 -9.52 0.75
N THR A 41 4.73 -10.81 0.69
CA THR A 41 4.66 -11.71 1.85
C THR A 41 6.00 -11.90 2.55
N LYS A 42 7.11 -11.84 1.81
CA LYS A 42 8.49 -11.97 2.31
C LYS A 42 9.38 -10.95 1.58
N PRO A 43 9.45 -9.70 2.07
CA PRO A 43 10.21 -8.63 1.42
C PRO A 43 11.66 -9.01 1.13
N GLU A 44 12.31 -9.70 2.06
CA GLU A 44 13.71 -10.10 1.98
C GLU A 44 14.03 -11.12 0.87
N ASN A 45 13.00 -11.77 0.31
CA ASN A 45 13.11 -12.75 -0.76
C ASN A 45 12.38 -12.31 -2.04
N SER A 46 11.99 -11.04 -2.14
CA SER A 46 11.14 -10.53 -3.22
C SER A 46 11.85 -9.47 -4.05
N GLN A 47 12.16 -9.81 -5.31
CA GLN A 47 12.66 -8.83 -6.29
C GLN A 47 11.68 -7.68 -6.51
N ILE A 48 10.37 -7.94 -6.38
CA ILE A 48 9.34 -6.90 -6.48
C ILE A 48 9.43 -5.94 -5.29
N ALA A 49 9.70 -6.46 -4.08
CA ALA A 49 9.83 -5.61 -2.90
C ALA A 49 11.07 -4.71 -2.98
N GLU A 50 12.18 -5.25 -3.48
CA GLU A 50 13.41 -4.50 -3.75
C GLU A 50 13.18 -3.38 -4.77
N GLU A 51 12.55 -3.68 -5.91
CA GLU A 51 12.23 -2.67 -6.94
C GLU A 51 11.28 -1.59 -6.41
N MET A 52 10.32 -1.98 -5.57
CA MET A 52 9.37 -1.06 -4.93
C MET A 52 9.97 -0.31 -3.72
N ASN A 53 11.20 -0.63 -3.30
CA ASN A 53 11.82 -0.12 -2.06
C ASN A 53 10.93 -0.30 -0.80
N VAL A 54 10.27 -1.45 -0.67
CA VAL A 54 9.46 -1.79 0.51
C VAL A 54 10.12 -2.89 1.33
N THR A 55 10.19 -2.68 2.65
CA THR A 55 10.83 -3.62 3.60
C THR A 55 9.84 -4.39 4.45
N GLU A 56 8.57 -3.98 4.46
CA GLU A 56 7.53 -4.55 5.31
C GLU A 56 6.59 -5.44 4.48
N ALA A 57 6.11 -6.51 5.08
CA ALA A 57 5.11 -7.37 4.45
C ALA A 57 3.75 -6.67 4.46
N GLY A 58 3.00 -6.78 3.35
CA GLY A 58 1.72 -6.12 3.24
C GLY A 58 1.23 -5.97 1.81
N ALA A 59 0.09 -5.29 1.68
CA ALA A 59 -0.50 -4.93 0.41
C ALA A 59 -0.08 -3.51 0.01
N TYR A 60 0.26 -3.32 -1.26
CA TYR A 60 0.75 -2.06 -1.81
C TYR A 60 0.10 -1.77 -3.16
N ALA A 61 -0.11 -0.48 -3.41
CA ALA A 61 -0.50 0.06 -4.70
C ALA A 61 0.76 0.31 -5.57
N LEU A 62 0.68 0.04 -6.88
CA LEU A 62 1.79 0.34 -7.79
C LEU A 62 1.80 1.81 -8.23
N LYS A 63 0.62 2.43 -8.31
CA LYS A 63 0.45 3.84 -8.65
C LYS A 63 -0.57 4.48 -7.73
N VAL A 64 -0.25 5.63 -7.17
CA VAL A 64 -1.13 6.43 -6.31
C VAL A 64 -1.23 7.85 -6.86
N ARG A 65 -2.42 8.47 -6.83
CA ARG A 65 -2.65 9.86 -7.28
C ARG A 65 -2.99 10.83 -6.15
#